data_AF-A0A2E4J7L0-F1
#
_entry.id   AF-A0A2E4J7L0-F1
#
_cell.length_a   1.000
_cell.length_b   1.000
_cell.length_c   1.000
_cell.angle_alpha   90.00
_cell.angle_beta   90.00
_cell.angle_gamma   90.00
#
_symmetry.space_group_name_H-M   'P 1'
#
loop_
_entity.id
_entity.type
_entity.pdbx_description
1 polymer ?
#
loop_
_entity_poly.entity_id
_entity_poly.type
_entity_poly.pdbx_seq_one_letter_code
_entity_poly.pdbx_strand_id
1 'polypeptide(L)'
;MYIEQIYTGCLAQASYYLESDGEAIIIDPIRDTDIYIQLLNKRSAKLKYVFETHFHADFVSGHIELTRLTDAQIVFGPNANTLYDIISAKDQQEFNFGNLKIKVLHTPGHTLESVCYLLFSSDNLEKAVFTGDTLFIGEVGRPDLAVSRDVSAENLAGYLYDSLHNVLMQLPDSVIVYPGHGAGSACGKNIGTERTSTIGEQKKFNYALQKMSKLEFVNLILDGISEAPDYFLHDVLMNKEGYEPISDILQKSLQKLNPQQIKSWMNQNAVLLDVRMPNDFENGFIPGSINIGKTGMFAPWVGSIVAPKSNIVIICYPDEEHEIISRLARIGYHQVVGYVYGIMDWKLANHELDFVESIHPTKEIFNNKKNQIILDVRKDLELELGFVKDSIHIPLSQITNQYHGIIKSKEYWVYCAGGYRSMIACSILKSKGYNNIKNIYGGFSAIARNMEDA
;
A
#
# COMPACT_ATOMS: atom_id res chain seq x y z
N MET A 1 -6.57 -4.38 30.83
CA MET A 1 -6.19 -3.64 29.61
C MET A 1 -5.25 -4.50 28.79
N TYR A 2 -5.65 -4.83 27.58
CA TYR A 2 -4.84 -5.51 26.57
C TYR A 2 -4.79 -4.64 25.32
N ILE A 3 -3.61 -4.55 24.70
CA ILE A 3 -3.37 -3.85 23.45
C ILE A 3 -2.54 -4.78 22.58
N GLU A 4 -2.99 -5.02 21.35
CA GLU A 4 -2.28 -5.79 20.35
C GLU A 4 -2.21 -5.00 19.05
N GLN A 5 -1.00 -4.74 18.59
CA GLN A 5 -0.75 -4.16 17.28
C GLN A 5 -0.66 -5.28 16.25
N ILE A 6 -1.51 -5.21 15.24
CA ILE A 6 -1.58 -6.17 14.14
C ILE A 6 -1.00 -5.47 12.91
N TYR A 7 0.20 -5.90 12.50
CA TYR A 7 0.98 -5.25 11.44
C TYR A 7 0.96 -6.04 10.12
N THR A 8 0.47 -5.41 9.06
CA THR A 8 0.36 -5.99 7.71
C THR A 8 1.55 -5.58 6.87
N GLY A 9 2.61 -6.39 6.89
CA GLY A 9 3.90 -6.04 6.29
C GLY A 9 3.86 -5.67 4.80
N CYS A 10 2.95 -6.24 4.00
CA CYS A 10 2.85 -5.92 2.57
C CYS A 10 2.21 -4.56 2.24
N LEU A 11 1.58 -3.92 3.23
CA LEU A 11 1.02 -2.56 3.14
C LEU A 11 1.76 -1.58 4.07
N ALA A 12 2.65 -2.11 4.91
CA ALA A 12 3.24 -1.37 6.03
C ALA A 12 2.19 -0.75 6.98
N GLN A 13 1.01 -1.36 7.06
CA GLN A 13 -0.15 -0.87 7.81
C GLN A 13 -0.23 -1.49 9.21
N ALA A 14 -0.64 -0.70 10.20
CA ALA A 14 -0.86 -1.11 11.57
C ALA A 14 -2.32 -0.87 11.98
N SER A 15 -2.96 -1.95 12.42
CA SER A 15 -4.26 -1.91 13.08
C SER A 15 -4.11 -2.27 14.56
N TYR A 16 -5.07 -1.86 15.38
CA TYR A 16 -4.96 -2.00 16.82
C TYR A 16 -6.19 -2.66 17.42
N TYR A 17 -5.97 -3.75 18.14
CA TYR A 17 -7.00 -4.39 18.97
C TYR A 17 -6.79 -3.99 20.43
N LEU A 18 -7.82 -3.45 21.06
CA LEU A 18 -7.79 -3.10 22.48
C LEU A 18 -8.93 -3.80 23.21
N GLU A 19 -8.67 -4.31 24.40
CA GLU A 19 -9.67 -4.98 25.23
C GLU A 19 -9.54 -4.62 26.71
N SER A 20 -10.70 -4.44 27.34
CA SER A 20 -10.83 -4.35 28.79
C SER A 20 -12.15 -4.95 29.24
N ASP A 21 -12.07 -5.82 30.25
CA ASP A 21 -13.23 -6.36 30.96
C ASP A 21 -14.30 -6.99 30.03
N GLY A 22 -13.83 -7.71 29.00
CA GLY A 22 -14.71 -8.38 28.04
C GLY A 22 -15.34 -7.47 26.99
N GLU A 23 -15.01 -6.18 26.96
CA GLU A 23 -15.33 -5.27 25.85
C GLU A 23 -14.07 -4.93 25.05
N ALA A 24 -14.19 -4.93 23.73
CA ALA A 24 -13.10 -4.63 22.82
C ALA A 24 -13.45 -3.49 21.86
N ILE A 25 -12.41 -2.81 21.40
CA ILE A 25 -12.46 -1.86 20.28
C ILE A 25 -11.34 -2.21 19.29
N ILE A 26 -11.56 -1.92 18.02
CA ILE A 26 -10.55 -2.08 16.97
C ILE A 26 -10.36 -0.75 16.27
N ILE A 27 -9.12 -0.39 15.97
CA ILE A 27 -8.75 0.83 15.25
C ILE A 27 -8.12 0.44 13.91
N ASP A 28 -8.61 1.02 12.82
CA ASP A 28 -8.15 0.87 11.43
C ASP A 28 -7.99 -0.60 10.97
N PRO A 29 -9.02 -1.45 11.07
CA PRO A 29 -8.92 -2.85 10.69
C PRO A 29 -8.65 -3.02 9.19
N ILE A 30 -7.77 -3.96 8.82
CA ILE A 30 -7.63 -4.36 7.42
C ILE A 30 -8.84 -5.15 6.94
N ARG A 31 -8.94 -5.31 5.62
CA ARG A 31 -9.99 -6.05 4.94
C ARG A 31 -10.26 -7.46 5.48
N ASP A 32 -9.20 -8.17 5.84
CA ASP A 32 -9.28 -9.56 6.29
C ASP A 32 -9.63 -9.60 7.78
N THR A 33 -10.91 -9.83 8.08
CA THR A 33 -11.42 -9.66 9.44
C THR A 33 -11.19 -10.85 10.38
N ASP A 34 -10.81 -12.01 9.83
CA ASP A 34 -10.65 -13.26 10.57
C ASP A 34 -9.70 -13.14 11.77
N ILE A 35 -8.60 -12.40 11.62
CA ILE A 35 -7.64 -12.19 12.71
C ILE A 35 -8.29 -11.52 13.92
N TYR A 36 -9.17 -10.53 13.69
CA TYR A 36 -9.85 -9.84 14.76
C TYR A 36 -10.95 -10.71 15.40
N ILE A 37 -11.71 -11.45 14.59
CA ILE A 37 -12.73 -12.38 15.10
C ILE A 37 -12.09 -13.47 15.97
N GLN A 38 -10.95 -14.01 15.54
CA GLN A 38 -10.19 -14.99 16.33
C GLN A 38 -9.70 -14.38 17.66
N LEU A 39 -9.23 -13.14 17.65
CA LEU A 39 -8.81 -12.44 18.88
C LEU A 39 -9.99 -12.19 19.83
N LEU A 40 -11.13 -11.72 19.31
CA LEU A 40 -12.36 -11.53 20.09
C LEU A 40 -12.78 -12.84 20.78
N ASN A 41 -12.82 -13.95 20.03
CA ASN A 41 -13.17 -15.26 20.56
C ASN A 41 -12.16 -15.75 21.62
N LYS A 42 -10.85 -15.65 21.32
CA LYS A 42 -9.77 -16.06 22.23
C LYS A 42 -9.85 -15.31 23.56
N ARG A 43 -10.27 -14.05 23.52
CA ARG A 43 -10.38 -13.19 24.71
C ARG A 43 -11.77 -13.19 25.33
N SER A 44 -12.73 -13.90 24.74
CA SER A 44 -14.14 -13.87 25.17
C SER A 44 -14.67 -12.43 25.26
N ALA A 45 -14.29 -11.58 24.30
CA ALA A 45 -14.60 -10.16 24.31
C ALA A 45 -15.63 -9.81 23.23
N LYS A 46 -16.54 -8.89 23.55
CA LYS A 46 -17.52 -8.33 22.60
C LYS A 46 -16.95 -7.07 21.96
N LEU A 47 -16.92 -7.02 20.63
CA LEU A 47 -16.55 -5.82 19.90
C LEU A 47 -17.65 -4.77 20.02
N LYS A 48 -17.28 -3.58 20.51
CA LYS A 48 -18.22 -2.48 20.75
C LYS A 48 -18.14 -1.42 19.65
N TYR A 49 -16.92 -1.06 19.28
CA TYR A 49 -16.64 -0.02 18.29
C TYR A 49 -15.55 -0.48 17.33
N VAL A 50 -15.75 -0.14 16.06
CA VAL A 50 -14.68 -0.07 15.07
C VAL A 50 -14.39 1.39 14.82
N PHE A 51 -13.21 1.84 15.23
CA PHE A 51 -12.74 3.19 15.04
C PHE A 51 -11.93 3.28 13.75
N GLU A 52 -12.22 4.28 12.96
CA GLU A 52 -11.46 4.66 11.79
C GLU A 52 -10.81 6.01 12.06
N THR A 53 -9.50 6.11 11.85
CA THR A 53 -8.78 7.36 12.01
C THR A 53 -9.08 8.31 10.86
N HIS A 54 -9.29 7.78 9.65
CA HIS A 54 -9.60 8.52 8.43
C HIS A 54 -10.13 7.58 7.34
N PHE A 55 -10.57 8.12 6.19
CA PHE A 55 -10.80 7.31 5.00
C PHE A 55 -9.46 6.89 4.38
N HIS A 56 -9.05 5.65 4.63
CA HIS A 56 -7.82 5.07 4.10
C HIS A 56 -7.82 5.10 2.56
N ALA A 57 -6.66 5.41 2.01
CA ALA A 57 -6.46 5.49 0.56
C ALA A 57 -5.65 4.32 0.00
N ASP A 58 -4.88 3.62 0.82
CA ASP A 58 -3.98 2.57 0.35
C ASP A 58 -4.48 1.15 0.64
N PHE A 59 -5.63 1.05 1.32
CA PHE A 59 -6.36 -0.19 1.51
C PHE A 59 -7.85 0.05 1.74
N VAL A 60 -8.65 -0.99 1.49
CA VAL A 60 -10.04 -1.06 1.89
C VAL A 60 -10.12 -1.64 3.29
N SER A 61 -10.62 -0.84 4.24
CA SER A 61 -10.73 -1.26 5.63
C SER A 61 -11.77 -2.38 5.81
N GLY A 62 -11.68 -3.12 6.91
CA GLY A 62 -12.62 -4.15 7.35
C GLY A 62 -13.79 -3.66 8.20
N HIS A 63 -13.99 -2.34 8.38
CA HIS A 63 -15.02 -1.79 9.27
C HIS A 63 -16.44 -2.29 9.03
N ILE A 64 -16.94 -2.28 7.79
CA ILE A 64 -18.29 -2.73 7.47
C ILE A 64 -18.42 -4.24 7.72
N GLU A 65 -17.38 -5.00 7.37
CA GLU A 65 -17.38 -6.45 7.55
C GLU A 65 -17.39 -6.83 9.04
N LEU A 66 -16.60 -6.14 9.87
CA LEU A 66 -16.62 -6.34 11.33
C LEU A 66 -17.97 -5.96 11.92
N THR A 67 -18.53 -4.81 11.54
CA THR A 67 -19.87 -4.42 11.99
C THR A 67 -20.93 -5.44 11.61
N ARG A 68 -20.88 -5.99 10.39
CA ARG A 68 -21.78 -7.05 9.94
C ARG A 68 -21.64 -8.34 10.76
N LEU A 69 -20.43 -8.68 11.18
CA LEU A 69 -20.15 -9.92 11.92
C LEU A 69 -20.38 -9.81 13.44
N THR A 70 -20.38 -8.60 14.01
CA THR A 70 -20.38 -8.41 15.48
C THR A 70 -21.40 -7.41 16.02
N ASP A 71 -22.17 -6.73 15.16
CA ASP A 71 -23.05 -5.60 15.51
C ASP A 71 -22.32 -4.38 16.12
N ALA A 72 -21.01 -4.27 15.94
CA ALA A 72 -20.23 -3.14 16.45
C ALA A 72 -20.53 -1.86 15.69
N GLN A 73 -20.45 -0.71 16.35
CA GLN A 73 -20.70 0.58 15.68
C GLN A 73 -19.41 1.13 15.06
N ILE A 74 -19.51 1.65 13.85
CA ILE A 74 -18.40 2.28 13.14
C ILE A 74 -18.31 3.74 13.59
N VAL A 75 -17.10 4.20 13.91
CA VAL A 75 -16.83 5.55 14.39
C VAL A 75 -15.80 6.21 13.50
N PHE A 76 -16.14 7.37 12.97
CA PHE A 76 -15.24 8.27 12.25
C PHE A 76 -15.20 9.64 12.91
N GLY A 77 -14.22 10.46 12.54
CA GLY A 77 -14.13 11.84 12.97
C GLY A 77 -15.19 12.79 12.39
N PRO A 78 -15.10 14.08 12.75
CA PRO A 78 -15.92 15.14 12.16
C PRO A 78 -15.77 15.17 10.63
N ASN A 79 -16.82 15.60 9.91
CA ASN A 79 -16.82 15.73 8.43
C ASN A 79 -16.78 14.42 7.63
N ALA A 80 -16.74 13.26 8.29
CA ALA A 80 -16.90 11.98 7.62
C ALA A 80 -18.32 11.85 7.03
N ASN A 81 -18.40 11.52 5.74
CA ASN A 81 -19.64 11.32 5.02
C ASN A 81 -19.60 9.98 4.29
N THR A 82 -20.53 9.09 4.63
CA THR A 82 -20.61 7.70 4.18
C THR A 82 -22.00 7.37 3.63
N LEU A 83 -22.12 6.30 2.84
CA LEU A 83 -23.42 5.76 2.40
C LEU A 83 -24.01 4.73 3.37
N TYR A 84 -23.29 4.43 4.44
CA TYR A 84 -23.68 3.53 5.53
C TYR A 84 -23.66 4.27 6.87
N ASP A 85 -24.33 3.70 7.87
CA ASP A 85 -24.46 4.33 9.18
C ASP A 85 -23.13 4.39 9.94
N ILE A 86 -22.81 5.56 10.48
CA ILE A 86 -21.62 5.82 11.31
C ILE A 86 -21.99 6.67 12.52
N ILE A 87 -21.18 6.56 13.57
CA ILE A 87 -21.06 7.61 14.57
C ILE A 87 -20.06 8.62 14.03
N SER A 88 -20.52 9.79 13.59
CA SER A 88 -19.63 10.94 13.34
C SER A 88 -19.29 11.59 14.68
N ALA A 89 -18.13 11.20 15.21
CA ALA A 89 -17.66 11.66 16.51
C ALA A 89 -17.25 13.14 16.46
N LYS A 90 -17.49 13.84 17.57
CA LYS A 90 -17.03 15.22 17.76
C LYS A 90 -15.62 15.24 18.35
N ASP A 91 -14.91 16.34 18.16
CA ASP A 91 -13.67 16.59 18.89
C ASP A 91 -13.93 16.51 20.42
N GLN A 92 -12.96 15.96 21.14
CA GLN A 92 -13.00 15.66 22.58
C GLN A 92 -14.07 14.64 23.03
N GLN A 93 -14.81 14.01 22.12
CA GLN A 93 -15.79 13.00 22.50
C GLN A 93 -15.11 11.77 23.11
N GLU A 94 -15.64 11.29 24.23
CA GLU A 94 -15.15 10.09 24.92
C GLU A 94 -16.04 8.88 24.64
N PHE A 95 -15.41 7.72 24.46
CA PHE A 95 -16.06 6.42 24.30
C PHE A 95 -15.52 5.45 25.35
N ASN A 96 -16.42 4.80 26.07
CA ASN A 96 -16.07 3.83 27.11
C ASN A 96 -16.11 2.40 26.57
N PHE A 97 -15.15 1.58 26.98
CA PHE A 97 -15.13 0.14 26.74
C PHE A 97 -14.52 -0.59 27.95
N GLY A 98 -15.32 -1.43 28.59
CA GLY A 98 -15.01 -2.03 29.89
C GLY A 98 -14.72 -0.95 30.93
N ASN A 99 -13.52 -1.00 31.51
CA ASN A 99 -13.04 -0.07 32.53
C ASN A 99 -12.13 1.04 31.98
N LEU A 100 -12.07 1.19 30.66
CA LEU A 100 -11.22 2.17 29.98
C LEU A 100 -12.06 3.11 29.13
N LYS A 101 -11.42 4.20 28.72
CA LYS A 101 -11.98 5.15 27.77
C LYS A 101 -10.96 5.59 26.74
N ILE A 102 -11.48 5.95 25.58
CA ILE A 102 -10.72 6.55 24.50
C ILE A 102 -11.38 7.87 24.10
N LYS A 103 -10.57 8.89 23.82
CA LYS A 103 -11.03 10.23 23.47
C LYS A 103 -10.63 10.56 22.03
N VAL A 104 -11.56 11.14 21.29
CA VAL A 104 -11.34 11.63 19.93
C VAL A 104 -10.62 12.98 19.98
N LEU A 105 -9.54 13.11 19.23
CA LEU A 105 -8.86 14.37 18.96
C LEU A 105 -8.98 14.65 17.46
N HIS A 106 -9.70 15.70 17.06
CA HIS A 106 -9.80 16.06 15.65
C HIS A 106 -8.49 16.66 15.17
N THR A 107 -7.84 15.97 14.23
CA THR A 107 -6.51 16.27 13.74
C THR A 107 -6.47 16.30 12.21
N PRO A 108 -7.21 17.23 11.57
CA PRO A 108 -7.24 17.34 10.13
C PRO A 108 -5.84 17.66 9.59
N GLY A 109 -5.52 17.13 8.42
CA GLY A 109 -4.23 17.37 7.78
C GLY A 109 -3.94 16.36 6.69
N HIS A 110 -3.86 15.08 7.05
CA HIS A 110 -3.80 14.01 6.06
C HIS A 110 -5.12 13.94 5.26
N THR A 111 -6.24 13.92 5.99
CA THR A 111 -7.59 14.12 5.47
C THR A 111 -8.35 15.14 6.35
N LEU A 112 -9.55 15.54 5.94
CA LEU A 112 -10.37 16.52 6.70
C LEU A 112 -11.06 15.90 7.92
N GLU A 113 -11.38 14.62 7.84
CA GLU A 113 -12.00 13.84 8.92
C GLU A 113 -10.99 13.15 9.83
N SER A 114 -9.69 13.26 9.53
CA SER A 114 -8.61 12.67 10.31
C SER A 114 -8.75 12.94 11.81
N VAL A 115 -8.68 11.89 12.61
CA VAL A 115 -8.69 11.93 14.07
C VAL A 115 -7.55 11.08 14.65
N CYS A 116 -7.02 11.54 15.78
CA CYS A 116 -6.20 10.75 16.67
C CYS A 116 -7.07 10.24 17.83
N TYR A 117 -6.83 9.01 18.28
CA TYR A 117 -7.54 8.43 19.42
C TYR A 117 -6.64 8.35 20.65
N LEU A 118 -6.98 9.09 21.71
CA LEU A 118 -6.21 9.16 22.96
C LEU A 118 -6.79 8.19 24.00
N LEU A 119 -6.01 7.15 24.32
CA LEU A 119 -6.35 6.14 25.32
C LEU A 119 -5.94 6.60 26.72
N PHE A 120 -6.86 6.43 27.67
CA PHE A 120 -6.62 6.65 29.09
C PHE A 120 -6.40 5.33 29.83
N SER A 121 -5.51 5.34 30.82
CA SER A 121 -5.40 4.25 31.79
C SER A 121 -6.56 4.27 32.80
N SER A 122 -6.66 3.21 33.61
CA SER A 122 -7.70 3.06 34.64
C SER A 122 -7.65 4.12 35.74
N ASP A 123 -6.50 4.77 35.94
CA ASP A 123 -6.30 5.93 36.83
C ASP A 123 -6.53 7.27 36.10
N ASN A 124 -7.10 7.23 34.89
CA ASN A 124 -7.50 8.39 34.10
C ASN A 124 -6.33 9.30 33.66
N LEU A 125 -5.16 8.71 33.43
CA LEU A 125 -4.00 9.38 32.83
C LEU A 125 -3.89 9.07 31.33
N GLU A 126 -3.40 10.01 30.54
CA GLU A 126 -3.08 9.80 29.12
C GLU A 126 -1.98 8.75 28.97
N LYS A 127 -2.29 7.65 28.27
CA LYS A 127 -1.36 6.52 28.16
C LYS A 127 -0.77 6.37 26.76
N ALA A 128 -1.63 6.45 25.75
CA ALA A 128 -1.26 6.20 24.37
C ALA A 128 -2.15 7.00 23.42
N VAL A 129 -1.62 7.37 22.27
CA VAL A 129 -2.37 8.00 21.19
C VAL A 129 -2.17 7.19 19.91
N PHE A 130 -3.29 6.82 19.29
CA PHE A 130 -3.33 6.20 17.98
C PHE A 130 -3.46 7.32 16.95
N THR A 131 -2.39 7.56 16.20
CA THR A 131 -2.23 8.78 15.42
C THR A 131 -2.68 8.66 13.97
N GLY A 132 -3.14 7.47 13.55
CA GLY A 132 -3.45 7.17 12.16
C GLY A 132 -2.32 7.68 11.26
N ASP A 133 -2.70 8.44 10.25
CA ASP A 133 -1.77 9.06 9.32
C ASP A 133 -1.52 10.54 9.61
N THR A 134 -1.92 11.06 10.77
CA THR A 134 -1.55 12.43 11.19
C THR A 134 -0.06 12.51 11.56
N LEU A 135 0.44 11.58 12.36
CA LEU A 135 1.83 11.55 12.85
C LEU A 135 2.40 10.14 12.74
N PHE A 136 3.55 10.03 12.09
CA PHE A 136 4.34 8.81 12.01
C PHE A 136 5.62 8.93 12.85
N ILE A 137 6.40 7.86 12.89
CA ILE A 137 7.70 7.86 13.56
C ILE A 137 8.72 8.54 12.65
N GLY A 138 9.13 9.76 13.03
CA GLY A 138 10.08 10.58 12.28
C GLY A 138 9.49 11.23 11.01
N GLU A 139 8.19 11.11 10.78
CA GLU A 139 7.50 11.55 9.57
C GLU A 139 6.05 11.97 9.88
N VAL A 140 5.35 12.53 8.90
CA VAL A 140 3.91 12.86 8.96
C VAL A 140 3.17 12.40 7.71
N GLY A 141 1.84 12.30 7.77
CA GLY A 141 1.04 11.97 6.59
C GLY A 141 1.12 13.05 5.53
N ARG A 142 1.09 12.60 4.28
CA ARG A 142 1.03 13.50 3.11
C ARG A 142 -0.33 14.21 3.05
N PRO A 143 -0.37 15.54 2.80
CA PRO A 143 -1.60 16.34 2.83
C PRO A 143 -2.23 16.58 1.44
N ASP A 144 -2.11 15.63 0.51
CA ASP A 144 -2.48 15.82 -0.90
C ASP A 144 -3.35 14.68 -1.47
N LEU A 145 -3.73 13.69 -0.66
CA LEU A 145 -4.59 12.58 -1.10
C LEU A 145 -6.08 12.95 -1.09
N ALA A 146 -6.47 13.81 -0.16
CA ALA A 146 -7.86 14.21 0.06
C ALA A 146 -8.19 15.56 -0.59
N VAL A 147 -7.76 15.79 -1.84
CA VAL A 147 -8.13 17.01 -2.58
C VAL A 147 -9.58 16.87 -3.02
N SER A 148 -10.50 17.22 -2.13
CA SER A 148 -11.82 17.68 -2.55
C SER A 148 -11.63 18.91 -3.44
N ARG A 149 -12.58 19.19 -4.34
CA ARG A 149 -12.49 20.39 -5.22
C ARG A 149 -12.36 21.70 -4.45
N ASP A 150 -12.63 21.68 -3.14
CA ASP A 150 -12.75 22.86 -2.28
C ASP A 150 -11.54 23.05 -1.33
N VAL A 151 -10.63 22.07 -1.21
CA VAL A 151 -9.49 22.15 -0.29
C VAL A 151 -8.18 21.78 -1.00
N SER A 152 -7.22 22.71 -1.01
CA SER A 152 -5.91 22.49 -1.62
C SER A 152 -4.95 21.74 -0.70
N ALA A 153 -3.87 21.20 -1.27
CA ALA A 153 -2.83 20.53 -0.49
C ALA A 153 -2.14 21.48 0.51
N GLU A 154 -2.01 22.76 0.18
CA GLU A 154 -1.50 23.80 1.09
C GLU A 154 -2.44 24.02 2.29
N ASN A 155 -3.76 23.95 2.08
CA ASN A 155 -4.73 24.06 3.17
C ASN A 155 -4.61 22.86 4.12
N LEU A 156 -4.57 21.65 3.56
CA LEU A 156 -4.38 20.41 4.31
C LEU A 156 -3.05 20.41 5.08
N ALA A 157 -1.94 20.83 4.45
CA ALA A 157 -0.65 20.99 5.13
C ALA A 157 -0.72 22.01 6.27
N GLY A 158 -1.47 23.09 6.07
CA GLY A 158 -1.74 24.07 7.12
C GLY A 158 -2.54 23.49 8.30
N TYR A 159 -3.56 22.69 8.03
CA TYR A 159 -4.31 22.00 9.10
C TYR A 159 -3.44 20.98 9.82
N LEU A 160 -2.60 20.26 9.09
CA LEU A 160 -1.66 19.31 9.67
C LEU A 160 -0.71 20.00 10.65
N TYR A 161 -0.17 21.17 10.30
CA TYR A 161 0.63 21.99 11.22
C TYR A 161 -0.12 22.29 12.52
N ASP A 162 -1.38 22.74 12.43
CA ASP A 162 -2.18 23.07 13.61
C ASP A 162 -2.46 21.83 14.47
N SER A 163 -2.81 20.70 13.84
CA SER A 163 -3.06 19.41 14.49
C SER A 163 -1.83 18.90 15.25
N LEU A 164 -0.65 19.03 14.65
CA LEU A 164 0.60 18.61 15.27
C LEU A 164 0.99 19.53 16.43
N HIS A 165 1.04 20.84 16.20
CA HIS A 165 1.61 21.82 17.14
C HIS A 165 0.63 22.22 18.26
N ASN A 166 -0.66 22.31 17.95
CA ASN A 166 -1.67 22.78 18.91
C ASN A 166 -2.44 21.64 19.60
N VAL A 167 -2.38 20.41 19.08
CA VAL A 167 -3.07 19.25 19.68
C VAL A 167 -2.06 18.21 20.17
N LEU A 168 -1.32 17.55 19.27
CA LEU A 168 -0.46 16.42 19.67
C LEU A 168 0.74 16.85 20.52
N MET A 169 1.34 18.00 20.25
CA MET A 169 2.44 18.52 21.07
C MET A 169 2.00 18.97 22.47
N GLN A 170 0.71 19.11 22.73
CA GLN A 170 0.18 19.42 24.07
C GLN A 170 0.07 18.18 24.96
N LEU A 171 0.18 16.97 24.39
CA LEU A 171 0.17 15.73 25.15
C LEU A 171 1.46 15.56 25.98
N PRO A 172 1.38 14.85 27.12
CA PRO A 172 2.56 14.52 27.93
C PRO A 172 3.60 13.73 27.12
N ASP A 173 4.88 13.98 27.37
CA ASP A 173 5.99 13.36 26.64
C ASP A 173 6.02 11.82 26.79
N SER A 174 5.45 11.30 27.87
CA SER A 174 5.35 9.86 28.15
C SER A 174 4.28 9.13 27.34
N VAL A 175 3.37 9.86 26.67
CA VAL A 175 2.30 9.24 25.88
C VAL A 175 2.91 8.47 24.71
N ILE A 176 2.57 7.19 24.59
CA ILE A 176 3.03 6.31 23.52
C ILE A 176 2.33 6.66 22.21
N VAL A 177 3.07 6.73 21.11
CA VAL A 177 2.56 6.99 19.77
C VAL A 177 2.43 5.68 19.00
N TYR A 178 1.23 5.43 18.48
CA TYR A 178 0.86 4.28 17.65
C TYR A 178 0.35 4.77 16.28
N PRO A 179 1.19 4.76 15.23
CA PRO A 179 0.83 5.25 13.89
C PRO A 179 -0.04 4.26 13.10
N GLY A 180 -0.73 4.74 12.05
CA GLY A 180 -1.44 3.88 11.09
C GLY A 180 -0.51 3.13 10.13
N HIS A 181 0.67 3.70 9.85
CA HIS A 181 1.65 3.13 8.92
C HIS A 181 3.09 3.16 9.44
N GLY A 182 3.93 2.30 8.86
CA GLY A 182 5.37 2.20 9.13
C GLY A 182 6.23 2.30 7.86
N ALA A 183 7.52 1.99 8.00
CA ALA A 183 8.49 2.04 6.90
C ALA A 183 8.01 1.29 5.63
N GLY A 184 8.03 2.00 4.50
CA GLY A 184 7.67 1.46 3.19
C GLY A 184 6.27 1.82 2.69
N SER A 185 5.40 2.40 3.53
CA SER A 185 4.11 2.95 3.07
C SER A 185 4.29 4.15 2.14
N ALA A 186 3.33 4.34 1.22
CA ALA A 186 3.27 5.48 0.32
C ALA A 186 2.52 6.70 0.91
N CYS A 187 1.99 6.56 2.14
CA CYS A 187 1.30 7.64 2.88
C CYS A 187 2.27 8.62 3.54
N GLY A 188 3.56 8.29 3.65
CA GLY A 188 4.63 9.17 4.13
C GLY A 188 5.90 9.05 3.27
N LYS A 189 6.80 10.04 3.33
CA LYS A 189 8.01 10.06 2.49
C LYS A 189 9.09 9.11 3.01
N ASN A 190 9.39 9.16 4.31
CA ASN A 190 10.43 8.35 4.93
C ASN A 190 10.10 7.94 6.37
N ILE A 191 9.10 7.09 6.53
CA ILE A 191 8.65 6.62 7.84
C ILE A 191 9.72 5.70 8.48
N GLY A 192 9.99 5.91 9.77
CA GLY A 192 10.91 5.08 10.56
C GLY A 192 10.50 3.60 10.63
N THR A 193 11.48 2.73 10.90
CA THR A 193 11.28 1.27 10.97
C THR A 193 10.67 0.78 12.28
N GLU A 194 10.72 1.61 13.32
CA GLU A 194 10.10 1.30 14.61
C GLU A 194 8.59 1.18 14.47
N ARG A 195 7.95 0.47 15.41
CA ARG A 195 6.49 0.29 15.41
C ARG A 195 5.74 1.22 16.34
N THR A 196 6.45 1.83 17.28
CA THR A 196 5.92 2.73 18.30
C THR A 196 6.97 3.77 18.68
N SER A 197 6.55 4.92 19.18
CA SER A 197 7.43 5.93 19.77
C SER A 197 6.74 6.60 20.97
N THR A 198 7.22 7.76 21.41
CA THR A 198 6.53 8.61 22.38
C THR A 198 6.41 10.03 21.87
N ILE A 199 5.46 10.80 22.41
CA ILE A 199 5.31 12.22 22.07
C ILE A 199 6.61 13.00 22.35
N GLY A 200 7.31 12.68 23.45
CA GLY A 200 8.59 13.32 23.78
C GLY A 200 9.69 13.06 22.74
N GLU A 201 9.84 11.80 22.29
CA GLU A 201 10.81 11.44 21.26
C GLU A 201 10.47 12.09 19.91
N GLN A 202 9.18 12.11 19.54
CA GLN A 202 8.75 12.80 18.32
C GLN A 202 9.00 14.30 18.40
N LYS A 203 8.69 14.98 19.51
CA LYS A 203 9.02 16.42 19.69
C LYS A 203 10.52 16.69 19.51
N LYS A 204 11.36 15.76 19.96
CA LYS A 204 12.82 15.92 19.92
C LYS A 204 13.44 15.66 18.56
N PHE A 205 12.90 14.69 17.80
CA PHE A 205 13.56 14.17 16.59
C PHE A 205 12.75 14.26 15.31
N ASN A 206 11.42 14.36 15.39
CA ASN A 206 10.58 14.48 14.20
C ASN A 206 10.73 15.89 13.63
N TYR A 207 11.16 15.99 12.37
CA TYR A 207 11.43 17.26 11.71
C TYR A 207 10.18 18.17 11.66
N ALA A 208 8.99 17.57 11.51
CA ALA A 208 7.72 18.27 11.42
C ALA A 208 7.27 18.91 12.76
N LEU A 209 7.85 18.48 13.88
CA LEU A 209 7.56 19.01 15.22
C LEU A 209 8.61 20.04 15.69
N GLN A 210 9.61 20.35 14.84
CA GLN A 210 10.61 21.36 15.16
C GLN A 210 10.06 22.77 15.00
N LYS A 211 10.72 23.73 15.66
CA LYS A 211 10.32 25.14 15.59
C LYS A 211 10.50 25.68 14.18
N MET A 212 9.39 25.96 13.52
CA MET A 212 9.31 26.63 12.22
C MET A 212 7.99 27.39 12.10
N SER A 213 7.88 28.30 11.14
CA SER A 213 6.60 28.92 10.80
C SER A 213 5.70 27.95 10.04
N LYS A 214 4.39 28.18 10.08
CA LYS A 214 3.40 27.42 9.32
C LYS A 214 3.68 27.43 7.81
N LEU A 215 4.18 28.54 7.27
CA LEU A 215 4.53 28.65 5.86
C LEU A 215 5.75 27.80 5.50
N GLU A 216 6.80 27.82 6.34
CA GLU A 216 7.98 26.96 6.16
C GLU A 216 7.58 25.48 6.22
N PHE A 217 6.72 25.10 7.15
CA PHE A 217 6.18 23.75 7.26
C PHE A 217 5.44 23.31 5.98
N VAL A 218 4.52 24.14 5.49
CA VAL A 218 3.74 23.84 4.28
C VAL A 218 4.66 23.59 3.09
N ASN A 219 5.65 24.47 2.87
CA ASN A 219 6.62 24.30 1.79
C ASN A 219 7.44 23.01 1.95
N LEU A 220 7.89 22.71 3.16
CA LEU A 220 8.69 21.52 3.45
C LEU A 220 7.91 20.21 3.23
N ILE A 221 6.66 20.15 3.68
CA ILE A 221 5.84 18.95 3.54
C ILE A 221 5.43 18.72 2.08
N LEU A 222 5.14 19.77 1.32
CA LEU A 222 4.74 19.63 -0.09
C LEU A 222 5.91 19.35 -1.04
N ASP A 223 7.14 19.71 -0.65
CA ASP A 223 8.33 19.46 -1.47
C ASP A 223 8.61 17.97 -1.66
N GLY A 224 8.83 17.52 -2.91
CA GLY A 224 9.17 16.14 -3.21
C GLY A 224 8.07 15.09 -2.93
N ILE A 225 6.79 15.49 -2.83
CA ILE A 225 5.69 14.52 -2.81
C ILE A 225 5.54 13.89 -4.21
N SER A 226 5.64 12.56 -4.28
CA SER A 226 5.36 11.81 -5.50
C SER A 226 3.86 11.73 -5.79
N GLU A 227 3.47 11.67 -7.06
CA GLU A 227 2.08 11.43 -7.47
C GLU A 227 1.48 10.20 -6.75
N ALA A 228 0.23 10.33 -6.31
CA ALA A 228 -0.49 9.25 -5.65
C ALA A 228 -0.88 8.17 -6.69
N PRO A 229 -0.83 6.87 -6.34
CA PRO A 229 -1.32 5.82 -7.22
C PRO A 229 -2.81 5.98 -7.54
N ASP A 230 -3.23 5.64 -8.77
CA ASP A 230 -4.63 5.76 -9.23
C ASP A 230 -5.63 5.00 -8.34
N TYR A 231 -5.23 3.86 -7.78
CA TYR A 231 -6.10 3.07 -6.90
C TYR A 231 -6.43 3.77 -5.59
N PHE A 232 -5.69 4.82 -5.21
CA PHE A 232 -5.94 5.49 -3.94
C PHE A 232 -7.33 6.11 -3.86
N LEU A 233 -7.74 6.78 -4.93
CA LEU A 233 -9.09 7.34 -5.02
C LEU A 233 -10.14 6.24 -5.02
N HIS A 234 -9.85 5.09 -5.65
CA HIS A 234 -10.75 3.94 -5.67
C HIS A 234 -10.98 3.40 -4.26
N ASP A 235 -9.92 3.22 -3.46
CA ASP A 235 -10.03 2.71 -2.08
C ASP A 235 -10.75 3.70 -1.16
N VAL A 236 -10.46 5.01 -1.27
CA VAL A 236 -11.22 6.05 -0.53
C VAL A 236 -12.71 5.97 -0.85
N LEU A 237 -13.08 5.84 -2.13
CA LEU A 237 -14.49 5.72 -2.52
C LEU A 237 -15.11 4.45 -1.96
N MET A 238 -14.43 3.30 -2.01
CA MET A 238 -14.93 2.06 -1.41
C MET A 238 -15.12 2.17 0.10
N ASN A 239 -14.17 2.82 0.80
CA ASN A 239 -14.28 3.06 2.24
C ASN A 239 -15.43 4.03 2.58
N LYS A 240 -15.85 4.92 1.68
CA LYS A 240 -16.98 5.85 1.89
C LYS A 240 -18.33 5.27 1.49
N GLU A 241 -18.37 4.57 0.37
CA GLU A 241 -19.60 4.09 -0.26
C GLU A 241 -20.00 2.70 0.22
N GLY A 242 -19.03 1.94 0.74
CA GLY A 242 -19.18 0.57 1.17
C GLY A 242 -18.88 -0.43 0.07
N TYR A 243 -18.92 -1.70 0.44
CA TYR A 243 -18.37 -2.79 -0.35
C TYR A 243 -19.03 -4.13 -0.01
N GLU A 244 -18.89 -5.11 -0.91
CA GLU A 244 -19.39 -6.46 -0.70
C GLU A 244 -18.50 -7.28 0.26
N PRO A 245 -19.04 -8.29 0.98
CA PRO A 245 -18.26 -9.17 1.84
C PRO A 245 -17.13 -9.90 1.09
N ILE A 246 -16.01 -10.16 1.77
CA ILE A 246 -14.88 -10.88 1.16
C ILE A 246 -15.24 -12.31 0.75
N SER A 247 -16.17 -12.95 1.47
CA SER A 247 -16.70 -14.27 1.13
C SER A 247 -17.33 -14.31 -0.26
N ASP A 248 -18.03 -13.24 -0.64
CA ASP A 248 -18.75 -13.17 -1.92
C ASP A 248 -17.76 -12.97 -3.07
N ILE A 249 -16.69 -12.20 -2.84
CA ILE A 249 -15.56 -12.04 -3.77
C ILE A 249 -14.90 -13.41 -3.99
N LEU A 250 -14.52 -14.09 -2.91
CA LEU A 250 -13.87 -15.40 -2.98
C LEU A 250 -14.73 -16.42 -3.72
N GLN A 251 -16.03 -16.47 -3.44
CA GLN A 251 -16.96 -17.37 -4.12
C GLN A 251 -17.02 -17.12 -5.64
N LYS A 252 -16.99 -15.86 -6.08
CA LYS A 252 -17.00 -15.49 -7.50
C LYS A 252 -15.65 -15.73 -8.19
N SER A 253 -14.56 -15.57 -7.46
CA SER A 253 -13.20 -15.54 -8.01
C SER A 253 -12.47 -16.87 -8.01
N LEU A 254 -12.88 -17.82 -7.15
CA LEU A 254 -12.26 -19.15 -7.03
C LEU A 254 -12.69 -20.11 -8.15
N GLN A 255 -12.52 -19.69 -9.40
CA GLN A 255 -12.79 -20.48 -10.59
C GLN A 255 -11.49 -20.77 -11.36
N LYS A 256 -11.10 -22.05 -11.41
CA LYS A 256 -9.99 -22.48 -12.29
C LYS A 256 -10.42 -22.35 -13.75
N LEU A 257 -9.62 -21.65 -14.55
CA LEU A 257 -9.84 -21.45 -15.98
C LEU A 257 -9.03 -22.43 -16.82
N ASN A 258 -9.60 -22.86 -17.94
CA ASN A 258 -8.88 -23.59 -18.98
C ASN A 258 -8.28 -22.63 -20.03
N PRO A 259 -7.35 -23.10 -20.90
CA PRO A 259 -6.69 -22.25 -21.90
C PRO A 259 -7.65 -21.51 -22.86
N GLN A 260 -8.79 -22.11 -23.20
CA GLN A 260 -9.78 -21.50 -24.08
C GLN A 260 -10.50 -20.33 -23.39
N GLN A 261 -10.82 -20.48 -22.10
CA GLN A 261 -11.39 -19.42 -21.27
C GLN A 261 -10.39 -18.27 -21.06
N ILE A 262 -9.10 -18.57 -20.85
CA ILE A 262 -8.05 -17.55 -20.76
C ILE A 262 -8.02 -16.71 -22.05
N LYS A 263 -8.01 -17.34 -23.23
CA LYS A 263 -8.08 -16.62 -24.52
C LYS A 263 -9.33 -15.76 -24.65
N SER A 264 -10.48 -16.24 -24.18
CA SER A 264 -11.72 -15.46 -24.20
C SER A 264 -11.61 -14.19 -23.34
N TRP A 265 -10.97 -14.29 -22.17
CA TRP A 265 -10.70 -13.14 -21.30
C TRP A 265 -9.64 -12.19 -21.86
N MET A 266 -8.60 -12.72 -22.50
CA MET A 266 -7.61 -11.91 -23.23
C MET A 266 -8.28 -11.05 -24.31
N ASN A 267 -9.22 -11.64 -25.08
CA ASN A 267 -9.99 -10.90 -26.10
C ASN A 267 -10.92 -9.83 -25.51
N GLN A 268 -11.26 -9.94 -24.22
CA GLN A 268 -12.03 -8.96 -23.46
C GLN A 268 -11.13 -7.96 -22.72
N ASN A 269 -9.83 -7.93 -23.03
CA ASN A 269 -8.82 -7.08 -22.40
C ASN A 269 -8.67 -7.31 -20.88
N ALA A 270 -8.93 -8.54 -20.40
CA ALA A 270 -8.59 -8.89 -19.02
C ALA A 270 -7.08 -8.83 -18.81
N VAL A 271 -6.68 -8.39 -17.62
CA VAL A 271 -5.28 -8.37 -17.20
C VAL A 271 -4.90 -9.78 -16.78
N LEU A 272 -3.92 -10.37 -17.47
CA LEU A 272 -3.28 -11.60 -17.05
C LEU A 272 -2.20 -11.25 -16.03
N LEU A 273 -2.51 -11.44 -14.75
CA LEU A 273 -1.62 -11.14 -13.63
C LEU A 273 -0.84 -12.40 -13.23
N ASP A 274 0.42 -12.47 -13.62
CA ASP A 274 1.30 -13.58 -13.27
C ASP A 274 2.03 -13.29 -11.96
N VAL A 275 1.62 -13.98 -10.90
CA VAL A 275 2.14 -13.76 -9.55
C VAL A 275 3.28 -14.70 -9.18
N ARG A 276 3.71 -15.55 -10.12
CA ARG A 276 4.87 -16.42 -9.94
C ARG A 276 6.13 -15.60 -9.70
N MET A 277 7.15 -16.27 -9.18
CA MET A 277 8.45 -15.64 -8.96
C MET A 277 9.06 -15.14 -10.28
N PRO A 278 9.78 -14.00 -10.28
CA PRO A 278 10.42 -13.46 -11.49
C PRO A 278 11.24 -14.48 -12.29
N ASN A 279 11.95 -15.39 -11.61
CA ASN A 279 12.75 -16.43 -12.26
C ASN A 279 11.89 -17.46 -13.01
N ASP A 280 10.71 -17.79 -12.50
CA ASP A 280 9.80 -18.73 -13.16
C ASP A 280 9.07 -18.06 -14.33
N PHE A 281 8.80 -16.77 -14.20
CA PHE A 281 8.28 -15.95 -15.29
C PHE A 281 9.29 -15.88 -16.44
N GLU A 282 10.56 -15.61 -16.16
CA GLU A 282 11.63 -15.57 -17.17
C GLU A 282 11.71 -16.84 -18.02
N ASN A 283 11.53 -18.00 -17.39
CA ASN A 283 11.56 -19.31 -18.04
C ASN A 283 10.31 -19.64 -18.88
N GLY A 284 9.36 -18.70 -18.99
CA GLY A 284 8.19 -18.79 -19.87
C GLY A 284 6.91 -18.29 -19.19
N PHE A 285 6.11 -17.54 -19.94
CA PHE A 285 4.82 -17.03 -19.49
C PHE A 285 3.79 -17.00 -20.62
N ILE A 286 2.52 -16.87 -20.23
CA ILE A 286 1.41 -16.70 -21.18
C ILE A 286 1.55 -15.32 -21.83
N PRO A 287 1.64 -15.20 -23.18
CA PRO A 287 1.86 -13.91 -23.84
C PRO A 287 0.88 -12.82 -23.39
N GLY A 288 1.39 -11.62 -23.15
CA GLY A 288 0.61 -10.49 -22.65
C GLY A 288 0.47 -10.42 -21.13
N SER A 289 0.98 -11.40 -20.38
CA SER A 289 0.96 -11.36 -18.91
C SER A 289 1.88 -10.29 -18.33
N ILE A 290 1.44 -9.70 -17.21
CA ILE A 290 2.22 -8.79 -16.39
C ILE A 290 2.67 -9.56 -15.15
N ASN A 291 3.99 -9.63 -14.91
CA ASN A 291 4.53 -10.26 -13.73
C ASN A 291 4.54 -9.29 -12.57
N ILE A 292 3.88 -9.65 -11.47
CA ILE A 292 4.03 -9.00 -10.16
C ILE A 292 4.12 -10.12 -9.14
N GLY A 293 5.34 -10.58 -8.86
CA GLY A 293 5.56 -11.71 -7.97
C GLY A 293 4.95 -11.48 -6.58
N LYS A 294 4.34 -12.52 -6.00
CA LYS A 294 3.62 -12.36 -4.71
C LYS A 294 4.50 -11.95 -3.52
N THR A 295 5.82 -12.09 -3.65
CA THR A 295 6.80 -11.73 -2.62
C THR A 295 7.01 -10.22 -2.56
N GLY A 296 6.98 -9.63 -1.36
CA GLY A 296 7.17 -8.19 -1.15
C GLY A 296 5.87 -7.39 -1.30
N MET A 297 5.97 -6.18 -1.87
CA MET A 297 4.88 -5.20 -2.00
C MET A 297 3.90 -5.52 -3.14
N PHE A 298 3.49 -6.79 -3.27
CA PHE A 298 2.64 -7.29 -4.35
C PHE A 298 1.39 -6.44 -4.58
N ALA A 299 0.54 -6.30 -3.55
CA ALA A 299 -0.73 -5.58 -3.68
C ALA A 299 -0.51 -4.10 -4.07
N PRO A 300 0.33 -3.31 -3.38
CA PRO A 300 0.63 -1.94 -3.81
C PRO A 300 1.14 -1.81 -5.25
N TRP A 301 1.94 -2.78 -5.74
CA TRP A 301 2.37 -2.78 -7.15
C TRP A 301 1.22 -3.09 -8.10
N VAL A 302 0.32 -4.02 -7.75
CA VAL A 302 -0.90 -4.24 -8.53
C VAL A 302 -1.72 -2.95 -8.59
N GLY A 303 -1.97 -2.31 -7.44
CA GLY A 303 -2.70 -1.05 -7.36
C GLY A 303 -2.08 0.08 -8.21
N SER A 304 -0.75 0.14 -8.25
CA SER A 304 -0.02 1.16 -9.03
C SER A 304 0.02 0.90 -10.54
N ILE A 305 -0.22 -0.33 -10.99
CA ILE A 305 0.02 -0.75 -12.39
C ILE A 305 -1.27 -1.14 -13.10
N VAL A 306 -2.16 -1.82 -12.40
CA VAL A 306 -3.41 -2.35 -12.93
C VAL A 306 -4.50 -1.34 -12.63
N ALA A 307 -5.18 -0.83 -13.65
CA ALA A 307 -6.27 0.12 -13.43
C ALA A 307 -7.37 -0.48 -12.55
N PRO A 308 -7.95 0.28 -11.59
CA PRO A 308 -9.10 -0.20 -10.81
C PRO A 308 -10.24 -0.68 -11.72
N LYS A 309 -11.03 -1.64 -11.22
CA LYS A 309 -12.16 -2.26 -11.95
C LYS A 309 -11.77 -3.07 -13.20
N SER A 310 -10.48 -3.34 -13.42
CA SER A 310 -10.04 -4.27 -14.46
C SER A 310 -10.48 -5.71 -14.14
N ASN A 311 -10.89 -6.46 -15.15
CA ASN A 311 -11.04 -7.92 -15.04
C ASN A 311 -9.65 -8.54 -14.92
N ILE A 312 -9.41 -9.37 -13.90
CA ILE A 312 -8.10 -10.00 -13.63
C ILE A 312 -8.22 -11.52 -13.72
N VAL A 313 -7.33 -12.12 -14.51
CA VAL A 313 -7.03 -13.55 -14.46
C VAL A 313 -5.71 -13.74 -13.72
N ILE A 314 -5.71 -14.53 -12.66
CA ILE A 314 -4.51 -14.81 -11.86
C ILE A 314 -3.77 -16.02 -12.44
N ILE A 315 -2.45 -15.92 -12.60
CA ILE A 315 -1.57 -17.07 -12.86
C ILE A 315 -0.70 -17.25 -11.61
N CYS A 316 -0.93 -18.33 -10.86
CA CYS A 316 -0.30 -18.58 -9.56
C CYS A 316 0.23 -20.00 -9.41
N TYR A 317 0.88 -20.31 -8.29
CA TYR A 317 1.13 -21.71 -7.93
C TYR A 317 -0.14 -22.33 -7.29
N PRO A 318 -0.25 -23.67 -7.26
CA PRO A 318 -1.33 -24.35 -6.53
C PRO A 318 -1.41 -23.92 -5.07
N ASP A 319 -2.64 -23.84 -4.55
CA ASP A 319 -2.97 -23.52 -3.16
C ASP A 319 -2.66 -22.07 -2.72
N GLU A 320 -2.41 -21.16 -3.66
CA GLU A 320 -2.13 -19.75 -3.39
C GLU A 320 -3.31 -18.82 -3.73
N GLU A 321 -4.28 -19.30 -4.51
CA GLU A 321 -5.36 -18.50 -5.08
C GLU A 321 -6.12 -17.69 -4.04
N HIS A 322 -6.41 -18.30 -2.88
CA HIS A 322 -7.12 -17.65 -1.79
C HIS A 322 -6.31 -16.50 -1.19
N GLU A 323 -5.01 -16.72 -0.93
CA GLU A 323 -4.12 -15.68 -0.38
C GLU A 323 -4.06 -14.48 -1.33
N ILE A 324 -3.90 -14.76 -2.63
CA ILE A 324 -3.75 -13.71 -3.66
C ILE A 324 -5.05 -12.92 -3.80
N ILE A 325 -6.21 -13.59 -3.88
CA ILE A 325 -7.50 -12.91 -4.00
C ILE A 325 -7.77 -12.05 -2.76
N SER A 326 -7.51 -12.55 -1.56
CA SER A 326 -7.63 -11.75 -0.33
C SER A 326 -6.72 -10.52 -0.36
N ARG A 327 -5.45 -10.68 -0.79
CA ARG A 327 -4.50 -9.56 -0.90
C ARG A 327 -4.90 -8.53 -1.95
N LEU A 328 -5.56 -8.92 -3.04
CA LEU A 328 -6.15 -8.02 -4.02
C LEU A 328 -7.40 -7.30 -3.47
N ALA A 329 -8.23 -8.02 -2.72
CA ALA A 329 -9.39 -7.43 -2.06
C ALA A 329 -9.00 -6.37 -1.00
N ARG A 330 -7.82 -6.51 -0.36
CA ARG A 330 -7.28 -5.50 0.56
C ARG A 330 -7.10 -4.13 -0.09
N ILE A 331 -6.90 -4.05 -1.40
CA ILE A 331 -6.74 -2.79 -2.14
C ILE A 331 -7.88 -2.56 -3.14
N GLY A 332 -9.06 -3.16 -2.88
CA GLY A 332 -10.28 -2.89 -3.65
C GLY A 332 -10.41 -3.61 -5.00
N TYR A 333 -9.53 -4.56 -5.31
CA TYR A 333 -9.59 -5.33 -6.57
C TYR A 333 -10.44 -6.58 -6.40
N HIS A 334 -11.74 -6.44 -6.68
CA HIS A 334 -12.73 -7.52 -6.51
C HIS A 334 -13.06 -8.26 -7.81
N GLN A 335 -12.67 -7.72 -8.97
CA GLN A 335 -12.98 -8.29 -10.30
C GLN A 335 -11.96 -9.34 -10.74
N VAL A 336 -11.69 -10.32 -9.88
CA VAL A 336 -10.93 -11.51 -10.26
C VAL A 336 -11.90 -12.50 -10.90
N VAL A 337 -11.72 -12.76 -12.20
CA VAL A 337 -12.64 -13.60 -13.01
C VAL A 337 -12.26 -15.09 -12.98
N GLY A 338 -11.11 -15.42 -12.39
CA GLY A 338 -10.63 -16.78 -12.22
C GLY A 338 -9.11 -16.86 -12.12
N TYR A 339 -8.61 -18.08 -12.00
CA TYR A 339 -7.18 -18.35 -11.88
C TYR A 339 -6.73 -19.54 -12.74
N VAL A 340 -5.42 -19.67 -12.94
CA VAL A 340 -4.77 -20.85 -13.53
C VAL A 340 -3.47 -21.16 -12.77
N TYR A 341 -3.09 -22.45 -12.73
CA TYR A 341 -1.85 -22.89 -12.10
C TYR A 341 -0.69 -22.90 -13.10
N GLY A 342 0.19 -21.92 -12.96
CA GLY A 342 1.33 -21.70 -13.85
C GLY A 342 0.95 -21.74 -15.33
N ILE A 343 1.81 -22.36 -16.14
CA ILE A 343 1.70 -22.37 -17.60
C ILE A 343 1.51 -23.76 -18.20
N MET A 344 1.39 -24.80 -17.36
CA MET A 344 1.43 -26.19 -17.83
C MET A 344 0.22 -26.52 -18.70
N ASP A 345 -0.99 -26.18 -18.25
CA ASP A 345 -2.23 -26.41 -19.01
C ASP A 345 -2.21 -25.65 -20.34
N TRP A 346 -1.63 -24.44 -20.36
CA TRP A 346 -1.42 -23.64 -21.58
C TRP A 346 -0.45 -24.32 -22.56
N LYS A 347 0.66 -24.84 -22.05
CA LYS A 347 1.66 -25.57 -22.84
C LYS A 347 1.12 -26.88 -23.41
N LEU A 348 0.36 -27.64 -22.61
CA LEU A 348 -0.29 -28.88 -23.04
C LEU A 348 -1.34 -28.66 -24.14
N ALA A 349 -1.99 -27.48 -24.15
CA ALA A 349 -2.87 -27.06 -25.23
C ALA A 349 -2.11 -26.57 -26.49
N ASN A 350 -0.79 -26.75 -26.55
CA ASN A 350 0.08 -26.38 -27.67
C ASN A 350 -0.03 -24.88 -28.03
N HIS A 351 -0.14 -24.03 -27.02
CA HIS A 351 -0.10 -22.57 -27.19
C HIS A 351 1.31 -22.03 -26.94
N GLU A 352 1.66 -20.96 -27.65
CA GLU A 352 2.97 -20.32 -27.56
C GLU A 352 3.18 -19.65 -26.20
N LEU A 353 4.44 -19.63 -25.77
CA LEU A 353 4.91 -18.90 -24.59
C LEU A 353 5.74 -17.70 -25.05
N ASP A 354 5.76 -16.66 -24.23
CA ASP A 354 6.71 -15.55 -24.36
C ASP A 354 7.75 -15.62 -23.23
N PHE A 355 8.83 -14.87 -23.41
CA PHE A 355 10.02 -14.90 -22.56
C PHE A 355 10.61 -13.49 -22.40
N VAL A 356 11.17 -13.24 -21.23
CA VAL A 356 12.05 -12.11 -20.96
C VAL A 356 13.44 -12.70 -20.81
N GLU A 357 14.44 -12.17 -21.49
CA GLU A 357 15.82 -12.60 -21.28
C GLU A 357 16.40 -11.79 -20.12
N SER A 358 17.04 -12.43 -19.15
CA SER A 358 17.85 -11.73 -18.15
C SER A 358 19.34 -11.88 -18.43
N ILE A 359 20.09 -10.82 -18.18
CA ILE A 359 21.56 -10.78 -18.34
C ILE A 359 22.24 -10.55 -16.99
N HIS A 360 23.41 -11.15 -16.79
CA HIS A 360 24.26 -10.86 -15.64
C HIS A 360 25.12 -9.61 -15.91
N PRO A 361 25.23 -8.67 -14.96
CA PRO A 361 25.98 -7.45 -15.19
C PRO A 361 27.49 -7.71 -15.05
N THR A 362 28.18 -8.04 -16.15
CA THR A 362 29.65 -8.18 -16.18
C THR A 362 30.31 -6.97 -16.84
N LYS A 363 31.57 -6.68 -16.49
CA LYS A 363 32.35 -5.60 -17.13
C LYS A 363 32.40 -5.73 -18.64
N GLU A 364 32.59 -6.95 -19.15
CA GLU A 364 32.65 -7.21 -20.59
C GLU A 364 31.35 -6.82 -21.30
N ILE A 365 30.20 -7.17 -20.72
CA ILE A 365 28.87 -6.86 -21.29
C ILE A 365 28.66 -5.34 -21.36
N PHE A 366 29.04 -4.61 -20.33
CA PHE A 366 28.90 -3.13 -20.32
C PHE A 366 29.96 -2.41 -21.16
N ASN A 367 31.19 -2.93 -21.26
CA ASN A 367 32.25 -2.36 -22.10
C ASN A 367 31.98 -2.59 -23.60
N ASN A 368 31.32 -3.70 -23.95
CA ASN A 368 30.92 -4.01 -25.33
C ASN A 368 29.53 -3.48 -25.70
N LYS A 369 28.90 -2.68 -24.83
CA LYS A 369 27.63 -2.00 -25.09
C LYS A 369 27.80 -1.06 -26.28
N LYS A 370 27.15 -1.37 -27.41
CA LYS A 370 27.21 -0.52 -28.61
C LYS A 370 25.96 0.35 -28.72
N ASN A 371 24.79 -0.30 -28.77
CA ASN A 371 23.52 0.34 -29.15
C ASN A 371 22.39 0.11 -28.13
N GLN A 372 22.68 -0.58 -27.02
CA GLN A 372 21.69 -0.86 -25.99
C GLN A 372 21.43 0.39 -25.16
N ILE A 373 20.18 0.59 -24.77
CA ILE A 373 19.77 1.70 -23.89
C ILE A 373 19.55 1.10 -22.50
N ILE A 374 20.10 1.74 -21.47
CA ILE A 374 19.88 1.27 -20.10
C ILE A 374 18.69 2.04 -19.53
N LEU A 375 17.75 1.33 -18.94
CA LEU A 375 16.57 1.88 -18.29
C LEU A 375 16.64 1.62 -16.78
N ASP A 376 16.70 2.68 -15.99
CA ASP A 376 16.60 2.64 -14.53
C ASP A 376 15.12 2.85 -14.14
N VAL A 377 14.53 1.88 -13.44
CA VAL A 377 13.13 1.94 -12.97
C VAL A 377 13.00 2.13 -11.45
N ARG A 378 14.07 2.58 -10.79
CA ARG A 378 14.07 2.94 -9.35
C ARG A 378 13.29 4.23 -9.07
N LYS A 379 13.02 4.49 -7.79
CA LYS A 379 12.46 5.76 -7.30
C LYS A 379 13.52 6.86 -7.39
N ASP A 380 13.10 8.12 -7.46
CA ASP A 380 13.99 9.28 -7.57
C ASP A 380 15.05 9.33 -6.46
N LEU A 381 14.64 9.12 -5.20
CA LEU A 381 15.54 9.14 -4.03
C LEU A 381 16.66 8.09 -4.11
N GLU A 382 16.44 6.96 -4.80
CA GLU A 382 17.47 5.92 -4.93
C GLU A 382 18.62 6.34 -5.86
N LEU A 383 18.42 7.37 -6.71
CA LEU A 383 19.46 7.88 -7.61
C LEU A 383 20.52 8.69 -6.86
N GLU A 384 20.20 9.22 -5.68
CA GLU A 384 21.16 9.93 -4.82
C GLU A 384 22.32 9.02 -4.38
N LEU A 385 22.08 7.70 -4.31
CA LEU A 385 23.10 6.69 -4.02
C LEU A 385 23.93 6.30 -5.25
N GLY A 386 23.64 6.86 -6.42
CA GLY A 386 24.29 6.58 -7.69
C GLY A 386 23.40 5.86 -8.70
N PHE A 387 23.80 5.93 -9.97
CA PHE A 387 23.10 5.34 -11.12
C PHE A 387 24.09 5.00 -12.23
N VAL A 388 23.66 4.15 -13.17
CA VAL A 388 24.51 3.77 -14.31
C VAL A 388 24.63 4.92 -15.30
N LYS A 389 25.87 5.25 -15.70
CA LYS A 389 26.13 6.33 -16.66
C LYS A 389 25.30 6.15 -17.95
N ASP A 390 24.73 7.26 -18.41
CA ASP A 390 23.89 7.34 -19.62
C ASP A 390 22.61 6.47 -19.57
N SER A 391 22.15 6.06 -18.38
CA SER A 391 20.84 5.42 -18.23
C SER A 391 19.70 6.43 -18.34
N ILE A 392 18.62 6.04 -19.03
CA ILE A 392 17.34 6.74 -18.98
C ILE A 392 16.65 6.33 -17.69
N HIS A 393 16.11 7.29 -16.94
CA HIS A 393 15.35 7.03 -15.73
C HIS A 393 13.86 7.19 -15.99
N ILE A 394 13.09 6.13 -15.73
CA ILE A 394 11.63 6.12 -15.75
C ILE A 394 11.19 5.25 -14.57
N PRO A 395 10.77 5.83 -13.43
CA PRO A 395 10.30 5.05 -12.29
C PRO A 395 9.24 4.02 -12.68
N LEU A 396 9.26 2.84 -12.06
CA LEU A 396 8.27 1.79 -12.35
C LEU A 396 6.82 2.29 -12.24
N SER A 397 6.53 3.16 -11.27
CA SER A 397 5.20 3.76 -11.09
C SER A 397 4.73 4.61 -12.29
N GLN A 398 5.66 5.13 -13.10
CA GLN A 398 5.35 5.99 -14.24
C GLN A 398 5.42 5.24 -15.58
N ILE A 399 5.86 3.97 -15.59
CA ILE A 399 6.14 3.25 -16.82
C ILE A 399 4.89 3.04 -17.68
N THR A 400 3.73 2.83 -17.06
CA THR A 400 2.44 2.65 -17.74
C THR A 400 1.98 3.91 -18.47
N ASN A 401 2.43 5.09 -18.06
CA ASN A 401 2.09 6.37 -18.68
C ASN A 401 3.19 6.87 -19.64
N GLN A 402 4.46 6.60 -19.33
CA GLN A 402 5.61 7.16 -20.05
C GLN A 402 6.27 6.20 -21.05
N TYR A 403 5.82 4.95 -21.19
CA TYR A 403 6.42 3.98 -22.12
C TYR A 403 6.44 4.44 -23.59
N HIS A 404 5.61 5.41 -23.99
CA HIS A 404 5.62 6.00 -25.33
C HIS A 404 6.96 6.65 -25.69
N GLY A 405 7.77 7.07 -24.71
CA GLY A 405 9.13 7.56 -24.92
C GLY A 405 10.14 6.46 -25.30
N ILE A 406 9.76 5.18 -25.18
CA ILE A 406 10.60 4.01 -25.49
C ILE A 406 10.38 3.64 -26.95
N ILE A 407 11.48 3.46 -27.69
CA ILE A 407 11.46 3.16 -29.13
C ILE A 407 11.51 1.63 -29.33
N LYS A 408 10.42 1.05 -29.84
CA LYS A 408 10.26 -0.42 -30.01
C LYS A 408 11.38 -1.14 -30.75
N SER A 409 12.08 -0.47 -31.67
CA SER A 409 13.18 -1.04 -32.46
C SER A 409 14.54 -1.08 -31.75
N LYS A 410 14.68 -0.40 -30.61
CA LYS A 410 15.92 -0.38 -29.82
C LYS A 410 15.93 -1.50 -28.78
N GLU A 411 17.13 -1.90 -28.38
CA GLU A 411 17.34 -2.86 -27.28
C GLU A 411 17.43 -2.10 -25.95
N TYR A 412 16.65 -2.51 -24.96
CA TYR A 412 16.71 -1.93 -23.60
C TYR A 412 17.14 -2.96 -22.58
N TRP A 413 18.06 -2.56 -21.69
CA TRP A 413 18.43 -3.31 -20.51
C TRP A 413 17.88 -2.61 -19.27
N VAL A 414 16.96 -3.27 -18.59
CA VAL A 414 16.19 -2.69 -17.50
C VAL A 414 16.75 -3.16 -16.17
N TYR A 415 17.01 -2.22 -15.26
CA TYR A 415 17.43 -2.52 -13.90
C TYR A 415 16.63 -1.73 -12.87
N CYS A 416 16.51 -2.30 -11.68
CA CYS A 416 16.10 -1.60 -10.47
C CYS A 416 17.16 -1.83 -9.37
N ALA A 417 16.86 -1.66 -8.08
CA ALA A 417 17.82 -1.99 -7.02
C ALA A 417 18.28 -3.47 -7.04
N GLY A 418 17.34 -4.44 -7.04
CA GLY A 418 17.65 -5.87 -6.89
C GLY A 418 17.03 -6.85 -7.91
N GLY A 419 16.36 -6.36 -8.95
CA GLY A 419 15.79 -7.20 -10.04
C GLY A 419 14.26 -7.39 -10.02
N TYR A 420 13.61 -7.22 -8.87
CA TYR A 420 12.15 -7.41 -8.75
C TYR A 420 11.35 -6.42 -9.61
N ARG A 421 11.57 -5.10 -9.44
CA ARG A 421 10.84 -4.05 -10.18
C ARG A 421 11.20 -4.02 -11.67
N SER A 422 12.43 -4.39 -12.03
CA SER A 422 12.83 -4.46 -13.44
C SER A 422 12.14 -5.60 -14.18
N MET A 423 11.86 -6.74 -13.54
CA MET A 423 11.05 -7.78 -14.17
C MET A 423 9.60 -7.33 -14.40
N ILE A 424 9.01 -6.62 -13.42
CA ILE A 424 7.68 -6.00 -13.59
C ILE A 424 7.69 -5.08 -14.81
N ALA A 425 8.65 -4.15 -14.89
CA ALA A 425 8.81 -3.25 -16.02
C ALA A 425 8.97 -3.99 -17.36
N CYS A 426 9.80 -5.04 -17.42
CA CYS A 426 9.97 -5.86 -18.61
C CYS A 426 8.66 -6.50 -19.06
N SER A 427 7.88 -7.05 -18.12
CA SER A 427 6.58 -7.69 -18.43
C SER A 427 5.54 -6.68 -18.94
N ILE A 428 5.51 -5.46 -18.39
CA ILE A 428 4.65 -4.38 -18.88
C ILE A 428 5.05 -4.01 -20.30
N LEU A 429 6.34 -3.79 -20.58
CA LEU A 429 6.81 -3.44 -21.92
C LEU A 429 6.54 -4.57 -22.92
N LYS A 430 6.77 -5.82 -22.54
CA LYS A 430 6.43 -7.00 -23.35
C LYS A 430 4.94 -7.07 -23.68
N SER A 431 4.05 -6.85 -22.71
CA SER A 431 2.60 -6.82 -22.97
C SER A 431 2.17 -5.69 -23.92
N LYS A 432 2.98 -4.63 -24.05
CA LYS A 432 2.78 -3.54 -25.04
C LYS A 432 3.51 -3.77 -26.38
N GLY A 433 4.10 -4.96 -26.57
CA GLY A 433 4.77 -5.37 -27.81
C GLY A 433 6.20 -4.85 -27.97
N TYR A 434 6.90 -4.58 -26.87
CA TYR A 434 8.33 -4.29 -26.87
C TYR A 434 9.10 -5.59 -26.71
N ASN A 435 9.62 -6.12 -27.82
CA ASN A 435 10.20 -7.46 -27.84
C ASN A 435 11.70 -7.50 -27.48
N ASN A 436 12.40 -6.39 -27.65
CA ASN A 436 13.85 -6.29 -27.44
C ASN A 436 14.20 -5.68 -26.08
N ILE A 437 13.68 -6.30 -25.02
CA ILE A 437 13.84 -5.88 -23.63
C ILE A 437 14.54 -7.02 -22.87
N LYS A 438 15.58 -6.68 -22.11
CA LYS A 438 16.28 -7.60 -21.22
C LYS A 438 16.27 -7.07 -19.79
N ASN A 439 16.11 -7.98 -18.82
CA ASN A 439 16.23 -7.65 -17.40
C ASN A 439 17.71 -7.80 -16.96
N ILE A 440 18.17 -6.98 -16.02
CA ILE A 440 19.51 -7.13 -15.41
C ILE A 440 19.37 -7.86 -14.07
N TYR A 441 19.96 -9.04 -13.96
CA TYR A 441 19.97 -9.83 -12.74
C TYR A 441 20.65 -9.09 -11.58
N GLY A 442 19.97 -9.08 -10.42
CA GLY A 442 20.49 -8.45 -9.21
C GLY A 442 20.54 -6.91 -9.24
N GLY A 443 20.09 -6.29 -10.33
CA GLY A 443 19.91 -4.84 -10.44
C GLY A 443 21.18 -4.02 -10.18
N PHE A 444 20.98 -2.79 -9.68
CA PHE A 444 22.05 -1.84 -9.34
C PHE A 444 23.04 -2.43 -8.34
N SER A 445 22.58 -3.21 -7.35
CA SER A 445 23.47 -3.85 -6.37
C SER A 445 24.44 -4.85 -7.01
N ALA A 446 24.03 -5.57 -8.05
CA ALA A 446 24.94 -6.44 -8.79
C ALA A 446 25.84 -5.65 -9.75
N ILE A 447 25.31 -4.60 -10.38
CA ILE A 447 26.09 -3.71 -11.26
C ILE A 447 27.23 -3.05 -10.47
N ALA A 448 26.92 -2.42 -9.33
CA ALA A 448 27.91 -1.70 -8.51
C ALA A 448 29.04 -2.64 -8.06
N ARG A 449 28.71 -3.80 -7.49
CA ARG A 449 29.71 -4.80 -7.06
C ARG A 449 30.64 -5.24 -8.19
N ASN A 450 30.09 -5.53 -9.37
CA ASN A 450 30.89 -6.02 -10.50
C ASN A 450 31.68 -4.91 -11.21
N MET A 451 31.38 -3.63 -10.96
CA MET A 451 32.08 -2.49 -11.55
C MET A 451 33.11 -1.86 -10.61
N GLU A 452 32.98 -2.00 -9.29
CA GLU A 452 33.94 -1.48 -8.28
C GLU A 452 35.30 -2.20 -8.29
N ASP A 453 35.39 -3.46 -8.74
CA ASP A 453 36.67 -4.20 -8.82
C ASP A 453 37.60 -3.72 -9.96
N ALA A 454 37.50 -2.46 -10.42
CA ALA A 454 38.20 -1.91 -11.61
C ALA A 454 39.30 -0.91 -11.26
#